data_AF-A0A0Q7VCS8-F1
#
_entry.id   AF-A0A0Q7VCS8-F1
#
_cell.length_a   1.000
_cell.length_b   1.000
_cell.length_c   1.000
_cell.angle_alpha   90.00
_cell.angle_beta   90.00
_cell.angle_gamma   90.00
#
_symmetry.space_group_name_H-M   'P 1'
#
loop_
_entity.id
_entity.type
_entity.pdbx_description
1 polymer ?
#
loop_
_entity_poly.entity_id
_entity_poly.type
_entity_poly.pdbx_seq_one_letter_code
_entity_poly.pdbx_strand_id
1 'polypeptide(L)' 'MPKKTGITAVPAPTHAPNDFLAYESECRDSFRPLVVDLLDMAEAAGWNRRMAASTLMYLAAQHISAASGKSATPE' A
#
# COMPACT_ATOMS: atom_id res chain seq x y z
N MET A 1 24.37 10.72 -10.33
CA MET A 1 22.90 10.93 -10.39
C MET A 1 22.23 9.62 -10.00
N PRO A 2 21.47 9.49 -8.91
CA PRO A 2 20.70 8.28 -8.71
C PRO A 2 19.36 8.41 -9.42
N LYS A 3 19.19 7.58 -10.44
CA LYS A 3 17.97 7.38 -11.20
C LYS A 3 16.95 6.73 -10.26
N LYS A 4 16.09 7.53 -9.61
CA LYS A 4 14.98 7.03 -8.79
C LYS A 4 13.91 6.48 -9.75
N THR A 5 14.03 5.21 -10.13
CA THR A 5 12.95 4.46 -10.75
C THR A 5 11.85 4.30 -9.70
N GLY A 6 10.86 5.19 -9.75
CA GLY A 6 9.69 5.10 -8.88
C GLY A 6 8.93 3.80 -9.13
N ILE A 7 8.15 3.40 -8.14
CA ILE A 7 7.16 2.32 -8.21
C ILE A 7 6.36 2.47 -9.51
N THR A 8 6.59 1.60 -10.50
CA THR A 8 6.00 1.78 -11.85
C THR A 8 4.67 1.07 -12.05
N ALA A 9 4.35 0.02 -11.29
CA ALA A 9 3.06 -0.67 -11.36
C ALA A 9 2.84 -1.66 -10.19
N VAL A 10 1.58 -1.90 -9.85
CA VAL A 10 1.14 -3.05 -9.05
C VAL A 10 0.65 -4.13 -10.03
N PRO A 11 1.12 -5.38 -9.96
CA PRO A 11 0.63 -6.45 -10.83
C PRO A 11 -0.86 -6.74 -10.58
N ALA A 12 -1.57 -7.15 -11.62
CA ALA A 12 -2.97 -7.55 -11.49
C ALA A 12 -3.07 -8.89 -10.74
N PRO A 13 -4.10 -9.10 -9.91
CA PRO A 13 -4.29 -10.37 -9.22
C PRO A 13 -4.49 -11.53 -10.19
N THR A 14 -3.92 -12.68 -9.88
CA THR A 14 -4.09 -13.95 -10.58
C THR A 14 -5.11 -14.85 -9.89
N HIS A 15 -5.29 -14.70 -8.56
CA HIS A 15 -6.32 -15.39 -7.79
C HIS A 15 -7.60 -14.56 -7.72
N ALA A 16 -8.75 -15.25 -7.64
CA ALA A 16 -10.03 -14.59 -7.42
C ALA A 16 -10.16 -14.13 -5.95
N PRO A 17 -10.86 -13.02 -5.67
CA PRO A 17 -11.06 -12.55 -4.29
C PRO A 17 -11.74 -13.55 -3.34
N ASN A 18 -12.51 -14.51 -3.88
CA ASN A 18 -13.15 -15.56 -3.09
C ASN A 18 -12.18 -16.67 -2.64
N ASP A 19 -10.99 -16.77 -3.24
CA ASP A 19 -9.89 -17.59 -2.73
C ASP A 19 -9.04 -16.76 -1.77
N PHE A 20 -9.60 -16.53 -0.57
CA PHE A 20 -9.09 -15.53 0.36
C PHE A 20 -7.60 -15.71 0.70
N LEU A 21 -7.16 -16.93 0.99
CA LEU A 21 -5.78 -17.19 1.40
C LEU A 21 -4.79 -16.96 0.26
N ALA A 22 -5.11 -17.44 -0.95
CA ALA A 22 -4.24 -17.26 -2.09
C ALA A 22 -4.20 -15.80 -2.55
N TYR A 23 -5.35 -15.13 -2.58
CA TYR A 23 -5.48 -13.71 -2.90
C TYR A 23 -4.76 -12.81 -1.89
N GLU A 24 -4.90 -13.09 -0.59
CA GLU A 24 -4.22 -12.33 0.46
C GLU A 24 -2.70 -12.51 0.38
N SER A 25 -2.21 -13.73 0.16
CA SER A 25 -0.77 -13.96 0.00
C SER A 25 -0.20 -13.27 -1.23
N GLU A 26 -0.87 -13.40 -2.37
CA GLU A 26 -0.49 -12.73 -3.61
C GLU A 26 -0.46 -11.21 -3.45
N CYS A 27 -1.45 -10.65 -2.77
CA CYS A 27 -1.50 -9.23 -2.45
C CYS A 27 -0.27 -8.81 -1.63
N ARG A 28 0.03 -9.52 -0.53
CA ARG A 28 1.23 -9.21 0.27
C ARG A 28 2.52 -9.27 -0.54
N ASP A 29 2.68 -10.29 -1.38
CA ASP A 29 3.90 -10.48 -2.15
C ASP A 29 4.05 -9.42 -3.25
N SER A 30 2.94 -9.00 -3.86
CA SER A 30 2.91 -7.93 -4.85
C SER A 30 3.24 -6.55 -4.28
N PHE A 31 2.73 -6.25 -3.07
CA PHE A 31 2.93 -4.94 -2.44
C PHE A 31 4.24 -4.83 -1.63
N ARG A 32 4.79 -5.95 -1.14
CA ARG A 32 6.03 -5.98 -0.35
C ARG A 32 7.19 -5.20 -0.97
N PRO A 33 7.62 -5.44 -2.23
CA PRO A 33 8.74 -4.71 -2.81
C PRO A 33 8.44 -3.20 -2.93
N LEU A 34 7.20 -2.84 -3.25
CA LEU A 34 6.79 -1.43 -3.42
C LEU A 34 6.85 -0.67 -2.10
N VAL A 35 6.42 -1.31 -1.00
CA VAL A 35 6.49 -0.71 0.34
C VAL A 35 7.95 -0.56 0.78
N VAL A 36 8.81 -1.53 0.48
CA VAL A 36 10.25 -1.43 0.80
C VAL A 36 10.89 -0.26 0.06
N ASP A 37 10.67 -0.14 -1.25
CA ASP A 37 11.22 0.95 -2.06
C ASP A 37 10.75 2.33 -1.57
N LEU A 38 9.47 2.44 -1.19
CA LEU A 38 8.93 3.68 -0.65
C LEU A 38 9.58 4.09 0.68
N LEU A 39 9.80 3.11 1.57
CA LEU A 39 10.47 3.34 2.84
C LEU A 39 11.94 3.69 2.65
N ASP A 40 12.64 3.03 1.71
CA ASP A 40 14.02 3.36 1.34
C ASP A 40 14.11 4.79 0.78
N MET A 41 13.15 5.21 -0.06
CA MET A 41 13.07 6.58 -0.56
C MET A 41 12.83 7.61 0.56
N ALA A 42 11.97 7.28 1.53
CA ALA A 42 11.72 8.14 2.68
C ALA A 42 12.98 8.28 3.56
N GLU A 43 13.65 7.16 3.85
CA GLU A 43 14.89 7.14 4.63
C GLU A 43 16.02 7.89 3.93
N ALA A 44 16.18 7.72 2.61
CA ALA A 44 17.15 8.47 1.81
C ALA A 44 16.85 9.99 1.76
N ALA A 45 15.61 10.39 2.00
CA ALA A 45 15.22 11.80 2.16
C ALA A 45 15.41 12.33 3.59
N GLY A 46 15.90 11.49 4.52
CA GLY A 46 16.18 11.83 5.92
C GLY A 46 15.08 11.50 6.90
N TRP A 47 13.99 10.83 6.48
CA TRP A 47 12.91 10.45 7.39
C TRP A 47 13.27 9.24 8.24
N ASN A 48 12.77 9.17 9.47
CA ASN A 48 12.85 7.95 10.26
C ASN A 48 11.97 6.85 9.64
N ARG A 49 12.58 5.71 9.28
CA ARG A 49 11.88 4.60 8.61
C ARG A 49 10.67 4.08 9.38
N ARG A 50 10.76 3.94 10.71
CA ARG A 50 9.64 3.47 11.55
C ARG A 50 8.49 4.47 11.51
N MET A 51 8.79 5.76 11.63
CA MET A 51 7.76 6.81 11.53
C MET A 51 7.10 6.80 10.14
N ALA A 52 7.89 6.69 9.07
CA ALA A 52 7.36 6.61 7.70
C ALA A 52 6.41 5.41 7.53
N ALA A 53 6.78 4.23 8.04
CA ALA A 53 5.92 3.05 8.00
C ALA A 53 4.60 3.25 8.75
N SER A 54 4.64 3.80 9.97
CA SER A 54 3.43 4.11 10.74
C SER A 54 2.53 5.11 10.03
N THR A 55 3.11 6.14 9.42
CA THR A 55 2.35 7.11 8.60
C THR A 55 1.69 6.45 7.41
N LEU A 56 2.37 5.56 6.68
CA LEU A 56 1.78 4.83 5.56
C LEU A 56 0.58 3.97 6.00
N MET A 57 0.71 3.26 7.12
CA MET A 57 -0.40 2.49 7.70
C MET A 57 -1.60 3.38 8.07
N TYR A 58 -1.33 4.53 8.70
CA TYR A 58 -2.38 5.49 9.07
C TYR A 58 -3.10 6.06 7.83
N LEU A 59 -2.35 6.46 6.80
CA LEU A 59 -2.92 6.95 5.54
C LEU A 59 -3.77 5.87 4.85
N ALA A 60 -3.29 4.63 4.80
CA ALA A 60 -4.05 3.51 4.22
C ALA A 60 -5.37 3.26 4.98
N ALA A 61 -5.33 3.28 6.33
CA ALA A 61 -6.53 3.12 7.15
C ALA A 61 -7.57 4.23 6.89
N GLN A 62 -7.13 5.49 6.75
CA GLN A 62 -8.03 6.61 6.45
C GLN A 62 -8.80 6.43 5.13
N HIS A 63 -8.17 5.85 4.11
CA HIS A 63 -8.85 5.57 2.84
C HIS A 63 -10.00 4.57 2.98
N ILE A 64 -9.84 3.57 3.86
CA ILE A 64 -10.90 2.58 4.14
C ILE A 64 -12.05 3.26 4.89
N SER A 65 -11.76 4.05 5.92
CA SER A 65 -12.79 4.75 6.70
C SER A 65 -13.56 5.78 5.87
N ALA A 66 -12.87 6.52 5.00
CA ALA A 66 -13.51 7.48 4.10
C ALA A 66 -14.41 6.80 3.05
N ALA A 67 -14.05 5.59 2.59
CA ALA A 67 -14.88 4.82 1.67
C ALA A 67 -16.17 4.31 2.34
N SER A 68 -16.10 3.87 3.62
CA SER A 68 -17.28 3.42 4.37
C SER A 68 -18.30 4.52 4.68
N GLY A 69 -17.90 5.80 4.72
CA GLY A 69 -18.81 6.92 4.97
C GLY A 69 -19.67 7.34 3.76
N LYS A 70 -19.37 6.81 2.56
CA LYS A 70 -20.05 7.20 1.31
C LYS A 70 -21.25 6.31 0.94
N SER A 71 -21.50 5.24 1.68
CA SER A 71 -22.59 4.29 1.43
C SER A 71 -23.88 4.56 2.24
N ALA A 72 -23.97 5.68 2.95
CA ALA A 72 -25.19 6.08 3.64
C ALA A 72 -25.89 7.23 2.90
N THR A 73 -26.65 6.90 1.85
CA THR A 73 -27.72 7.78 1.36
C THR A 73 -28.97 7.44 2.17
N PRO A 74 -29.51 8.34 3.00
CA PRO A 74 -30.82 8.14 3.60
C PRO A 74 -31.90 8.46 2.56
N GLU A 75 -32.87 7.55 2.45
CA GLU A 75 -34.15 7.74 1.74
C GLU A 75 -35.03 8.78 2.45
#